data_AF-A0AAU9LXU7-F1
#
_entry.id   AF-A0AAU9LXU7-F1
#
_cell.length_a   1.000
_cell.length_b   1.000
_cell.length_c   1.000
_cell.angle_alpha   90.00
_cell.angle_beta   90.00
_cell.angle_gamma   90.00
#
_symmetry.space_group_name_H-M   'P 1'
#
loop_
_entity.id
_entity.type
_entity.pdbx_description
1 polymer ?
#
loop_
_entity_poly.entity_id
_entity_poly.type
_entity_poly.pdbx_seq_one_letter_code
_entity_poly.pdbx_strand_id
1 'polypeptide(L)'
;MSSHWKGVSTSNYLMVLLWNLTTSQKKPILDSLNELSSFALRVLGFAYKEDPPQFTTYNGDEDRLAHNLLLDPANYSSIKSNLIFVGLAGLRDPPRKEVRQAIEDCRAAGIQVIVIT
;
A
#
# COMPACT_ATOMS: atom_id res chain seq x y z
N MET A 1 23.99 -15.40 8.43
CA MET A 1 24.46 -15.38 7.03
C MET A 1 23.36 -15.94 6.14
N SER A 2 23.12 -15.28 5.01
CA SER A 2 22.09 -15.57 3.98
C SER A 2 20.66 -15.08 4.26
N SER A 3 20.50 -13.76 4.33
CA SER A 3 19.23 -13.09 4.00
C SER A 3 18.99 -13.25 2.50
N HIS A 4 18.08 -14.16 2.17
CA HIS A 4 17.81 -14.63 0.82
C HIS A 4 16.91 -13.60 0.08
N TRP A 5 17.55 -12.64 -0.58
CA TRP A 5 16.91 -11.69 -1.50
C TRP A 5 16.23 -12.46 -2.65
N LYS A 6 14.90 -12.39 -2.75
CA LYS A 6 14.18 -12.88 -3.94
C LYS A 6 13.42 -11.72 -4.60
N GLY A 7 14.08 -11.11 -5.58
CA GLY A 7 13.42 -10.36 -6.65
C GLY A 7 13.16 -8.89 -6.37
N VAL A 8 14.09 -8.04 -6.82
CA VAL A 8 13.74 -6.67 -7.20
C VAL A 8 13.20 -6.75 -8.62
N SER A 9 11.88 -6.73 -8.80
CA SER A 9 11.30 -6.48 -10.13
C SER A 9 11.28 -4.97 -10.34
N THR A 10 12.27 -4.44 -11.04
CA THR A 10 12.29 -3.04 -11.49
C THR A 10 11.42 -2.84 -12.73
N SER A 11 10.21 -3.42 -12.75
CA SER A 11 9.22 -2.98 -13.72
C SER A 11 8.86 -1.53 -13.39
N ASN A 12 8.85 -0.64 -14.39
CA ASN A 12 8.78 0.83 -14.29
C ASN A 12 7.61 1.43 -13.45
N TYR A 13 6.81 0.60 -12.78
CA TYR A 13 5.57 0.96 -12.11
C TYR A 13 5.43 0.42 -10.69
N LEU A 14 6.22 -0.59 -10.27
CA LEU A 14 6.00 -1.26 -8.99
C LEU A 14 7.33 -1.67 -8.34
N MET A 15 7.60 -1.14 -7.15
CA MET A 15 8.70 -1.59 -6.29
C MET A 15 8.12 -2.36 -5.12
N VAL A 16 8.32 -3.68 -5.08
CA VAL A 16 7.80 -4.54 -4.01
C VAL A 16 8.92 -4.96 -3.08
N LEU A 17 8.75 -4.72 -1.77
CA LEU A 17 9.62 -5.22 -0.71
C LEU A 17 8.78 -6.17 0.16
N LEU A 18 8.90 -7.47 -0.11
CA LEU A 18 8.26 -8.52 0.71
C LEU A 18 9.23 -8.96 1.82
N TRP A 19 8.80 -8.81 3.06
CA TRP A 19 9.53 -9.27 4.24
C TRP A 19 8.53 -9.87 5.24
N ASN A 20 8.70 -11.14 5.58
CA ASN A 20 8.01 -11.72 6.73
C ASN A 20 8.60 -11.12 8.02
N LEU A 21 7.94 -10.09 8.57
CA LEU A 21 8.45 -9.33 9.69
C LEU A 21 7.69 -9.67 10.96
N THR A 22 8.43 -9.93 12.03
CA THR A 22 7.87 -10.04 13.38
C THR A 22 7.89 -8.68 14.08
N THR A 23 7.03 -8.51 15.10
CA THR A 23 6.73 -7.24 15.79
C THR A 23 7.95 -6.44 16.28
N SER A 24 9.09 -7.11 16.48
CA SER A 24 10.37 -6.49 16.88
C SER A 24 10.98 -5.54 15.82
N GLN A 25 10.50 -5.57 14.58
CA GLN A 25 11.12 -4.88 13.44
C GLN A 25 10.36 -3.62 12.98
N LYS A 26 9.56 -2.99 13.86
CA LYS A 26 8.78 -1.79 13.52
C LYS A 26 9.63 -0.64 12.96
N LYS A 27 10.80 -0.38 13.55
CA LYS A 27 11.68 0.71 13.13
C LYS A 27 12.19 0.51 11.68
N PRO A 28 12.78 -0.65 11.32
CA PRO A 28 13.12 -0.94 9.93
C PRO A 28 11.98 -0.73 8.93
N ILE A 29 10.75 -1.13 9.27
CA ILE A 29 9.58 -0.94 8.40
C ILE A 29 9.31 0.55 8.14
N LEU A 30 9.35 1.35 9.20
CA LEU A 30 9.14 2.80 9.10
C LEU A 30 10.25 3.48 8.31
N ASP A 31 11.50 3.03 8.47
CA ASP A 31 12.63 3.55 7.72
C ASP A 31 12.45 3.24 6.21
N SER A 32 12.05 2.02 5.83
CA SER A 32 11.73 1.65 4.45
C SER A 32 10.50 2.40 3.89
N LEU A 33 9.47 2.63 4.70
CA LEU A 33 8.31 3.43 4.32
C LEU A 33 8.72 4.87 3.98
N ASN A 34 9.56 5.48 4.82
CA ASN A 34 10.06 6.84 4.61
C ASN A 34 10.93 6.93 3.35
N GLU A 35 11.80 5.95 3.14
CA GLU A 35 12.62 5.84 1.92
C GLU A 35 11.74 5.75 0.67
N LEU A 36 10.79 4.81 0.62
CA LEU A 36 9.87 4.66 -0.50
C LEU A 36 9.04 5.93 -0.77
N SER A 37 8.57 6.58 0.30
CA SER A 37 7.78 7.81 0.20
C SER A 37 8.61 8.99 -0.34
N SER A 38 9.92 9.00 -0.07
CA SER A 38 10.83 10.04 -0.59
C SER A 38 10.93 10.05 -2.13
N PHE A 39 10.62 8.92 -2.77
CA PHE A 39 10.56 8.80 -4.23
C PHE A 39 9.18 9.17 -4.81
N ALA A 40 8.33 9.86 -4.04
CA ALA A 40 6.95 10.21 -4.40
C ALA A 40 6.11 8.99 -4.82
N LEU A 41 6.38 7.82 -4.23
CA LEU A 41 5.61 6.62 -4.46
C LEU A 41 4.39 6.59 -3.53
N ARG A 42 3.26 6.13 -4.06
CA ARG A 42 2.13 5.71 -3.22
C ARG A 42 2.47 4.37 -2.59
N VAL A 43 2.81 4.39 -1.31
CA VAL A 43 3.22 3.18 -0.58
C VAL A 43 2.00 2.49 0.04
N LEU A 44 1.84 1.19 -0.21
CA LEU A 44 0.82 0.34 0.38
C LEU A 44 1.46 -0.70 1.29
N GLY A 45 0.88 -0.90 2.48
CA GLY A 45 1.29 -1.96 3.40
C GLY A 45 0.37 -3.17 3.31
N PHE A 46 0.97 -4.37 3.31
CA PHE A 46 0.25 -5.64 3.23
C PHE A 46 0.40 -6.40 4.52
N ALA A 47 -0.73 -6.90 5.03
CA ALA A 47 -0.79 -7.75 6.20
C ALA A 47 -1.94 -8.76 6.03
N TYR A 48 -1.80 -9.94 6.63
CA TYR A 48 -2.81 -10.99 6.56
C TYR A 48 -3.11 -11.58 7.94
N LYS A 49 -4.16 -12.38 8.03
CA LYS A 49 -4.52 -13.13 9.22
C LYS A 49 -4.74 -14.58 8.82
N GLU A 50 -4.11 -15.50 9.53
CA GLU A 50 -4.29 -16.93 9.30
C GLU A 50 -5.60 -17.38 9.95
N ASP A 51 -6.39 -18.11 9.15
CA ASP A 51 -7.63 -18.80 9.56
C ASP A 51 -8.48 -18.05 10.59
N PRO A 52 -8.92 -16.81 10.30
CA PRO A 52 -9.71 -16.05 11.26
C PRO A 52 -11.02 -16.81 11.55
N PRO A 53 -11.30 -17.24 12.80
CA PRO A 53 -12.39 -18.17 13.11
C PRO A 53 -13.75 -17.73 12.58
N GLN A 54 -13.98 -16.41 12.62
CA GLN A 54 -15.20 -15.75 12.20
C GLN A 54 -15.42 -15.77 10.67
N PHE A 55 -14.39 -16.04 9.88
CA PHE A 55 -14.42 -16.06 8.41
C PHE A 55 -13.91 -17.37 7.79
N THR A 56 -13.58 -18.40 8.59
CA THR A 56 -13.07 -19.71 8.10
C THR A 56 -13.95 -20.38 7.04
N THR A 57 -15.26 -20.14 7.12
CA THR A 57 -16.25 -20.71 6.19
C THR A 57 -16.94 -19.64 5.34
N TYR A 58 -16.38 -18.43 5.29
CA TYR A 58 -16.95 -17.33 4.54
C TYR A 58 -16.57 -17.42 3.06
N ASN A 59 -17.57 -17.65 2.21
CA ASN A 59 -17.40 -17.79 0.76
C ASN A 59 -17.97 -16.60 -0.04
N GLY A 60 -18.44 -15.55 0.63
CA GLY A 60 -19.11 -14.40 0.01
C GLY A 60 -20.64 -14.43 0.07
N ASP A 61 -21.25 -15.50 0.58
CA ASP A 61 -22.71 -15.59 0.74
C ASP A 61 -23.24 -14.58 1.79
N GLU A 62 -24.31 -13.87 1.44
CA GLU A 62 -24.88 -12.77 2.23
C GLU A 62 -25.59 -13.24 3.51
N ASP A 63 -26.06 -14.49 3.56
CA ASP A 63 -26.88 -15.02 4.67
C ASP A 63 -26.08 -15.48 5.91
N ARG A 64 -24.76 -15.29 5.93
CA ARG A 64 -23.90 -15.73 7.05
C ARG A 64 -23.57 -14.58 7.99
N LEU A 65 -23.48 -14.89 9.30
CA LEU A 65 -23.05 -13.94 10.34
C LEU A 65 -21.76 -13.20 9.98
N ALA A 66 -20.82 -13.87 9.30
CA ALA A 66 -19.58 -13.30 8.80
C ALA A 66 -19.79 -12.12 7.83
N HIS A 67 -20.81 -12.18 6.96
CA HIS A 67 -21.12 -11.09 6.03
C HIS A 67 -21.57 -9.83 6.79
N ASN A 68 -22.47 -9.99 7.75
CA ASN A 68 -22.95 -8.88 8.59
C ASN A 68 -21.82 -8.21 9.38
N LEU A 69 -20.83 -8.97 9.85
CA LEU A 69 -19.65 -8.41 10.52
C LEU A 69 -18.81 -7.51 9.61
N LEU A 70 -18.78 -7.78 8.29
CA LEU A 70 -18.07 -6.95 7.31
C LEU A 70 -18.85 -5.70 6.90
N LEU A 71 -20.17 -5.67 7.08
CA LEU A 71 -21.01 -4.53 6.72
C LEU A 71 -20.96 -3.41 7.76
N ASP A 72 -20.72 -3.75 9.03
CA ASP A 72 -20.67 -2.78 10.12
C ASP A 72 -19.24 -2.22 10.34
N PRO A 73 -19.00 -0.92 10.07
CA PRO A 73 -17.70 -0.29 10.26
C PRO A 73 -17.18 -0.34 11.71
N ALA A 74 -18.06 -0.49 12.71
CA ALA A 74 -17.65 -0.63 14.11
C ALA A 74 -16.76 -1.88 14.33
N ASN A 75 -16.92 -2.91 13.50
CA ASN A 75 -16.15 -4.14 13.57
C ASN A 75 -14.78 -4.04 12.87
N TYR A 76 -14.50 -2.99 12.09
CA TYR A 76 -13.27 -2.92 11.30
C TYR A 76 -12.01 -2.92 12.16
N SER A 77 -12.03 -2.27 13.32
CA SER A 77 -10.87 -2.25 14.21
C SER A 77 -10.52 -3.64 14.75
N SER A 78 -11.52 -4.41 15.17
CA SER A 78 -11.32 -5.76 15.70
C SER A 78 -10.91 -6.74 14.58
N ILE A 79 -11.54 -6.65 13.41
CA ILE A 79 -11.22 -7.47 12.24
C ILE A 79 -9.78 -7.23 11.77
N LYS A 80 -9.35 -5.95 11.71
CA LYS A 80 -8.01 -5.53 11.24
C LYS A 80 -6.94 -5.55 12.35
N SER A 81 -7.24 -6.11 13.52
CA SER A 81 -6.28 -6.25 14.62
C SER A 81 -5.49 -7.57 14.54
N ASN A 82 -4.29 -7.58 15.13
CA ASN A 82 -3.42 -8.76 15.26
C ASN A 82 -3.13 -9.43 13.91
N LEU A 83 -2.76 -8.62 12.92
CA LEU A 83 -2.36 -9.08 11.59
C LEU A 83 -0.85 -9.39 11.54
N ILE A 84 -0.48 -10.30 10.65
CA ILE A 84 0.90 -10.62 10.31
C ILE A 84 1.30 -9.70 9.15
N PHE A 85 2.31 -8.87 9.36
CA PHE A 85 2.80 -7.96 8.33
C PHE A 85 3.66 -8.71 7.29
N VAL A 86 3.41 -8.43 6.01
CA VAL A 86 4.04 -9.09 4.87
C VAL A 86 5.05 -8.19 4.17
N GLY A 87 4.81 -6.88 4.12
CA GLY A 87 5.69 -5.96 3.41
C GLY A 87 5.02 -4.69 2.89
N LEU A 88 5.79 -3.97 2.10
CA LEU A 88 5.40 -2.71 1.46
C LEU A 88 5.51 -2.84 -0.06
N ALA A 89 4.61 -2.17 -0.79
CA ALA A 89 4.76 -1.93 -2.22
C ALA A 89 4.67 -0.44 -2.51
N GLY A 90 5.62 0.09 -3.27
CA GLY A 90 5.61 1.46 -3.79
C GLY A 90 5.06 1.48 -5.21
N LEU A 91 3.99 2.24 -5.42
CA LEU A 91 3.36 2.48 -6.72
C LEU A 91 3.77 3.85 -7.23
N ARG A 92 4.31 3.91 -8.45
CA ARG A 92 4.58 5.18 -9.12
C ARG A 92 3.34 5.60 -9.90
N ASP A 93 2.82 6.79 -9.61
CA ASP A 93 1.79 7.43 -10.43
C ASP A 93 2.48 8.43 -11.37
N PRO A 94 2.86 8.01 -12.59
CA PRO A 94 3.58 8.91 -13.48
C PRO A 94 2.65 10.06 -13.92
N PRO A 95 3.15 11.30 -13.95
CA PRO A 95 2.40 12.40 -14.55
C PRO A 95 2.06 12.05 -16.01
N ARG A 96 0.89 12.50 -16.48
CA ARG A 96 0.50 12.32 -17.88
C ARG A 96 1.54 12.99 -18.79
N LYS A 97 1.80 12.40 -19.97
CA LYS A 97 2.91 12.81 -20.85
C LYS A 97 2.78 14.28 -21.28
N GLU A 98 1.56 14.74 -21.46
CA GLU A 98 1.18 16.09 -21.89
C GLU A 98 1.32 17.16 -20.79
N VAL A 99 1.30 16.76 -19.50
CA VAL A 99 1.28 17.70 -18.37
C VAL A 99 2.54 18.57 -18.36
N ARG A 100 3.69 18.00 -18.73
CA ARG A 100 4.94 18.75 -18.77
C ARG A 100 4.86 19.92 -19.75
N GLN A 101 4.41 19.66 -20.97
CA GLN A 101 4.30 20.69 -22.01
C GLN A 101 3.28 21.75 -21.60
N ALA A 102 2.12 21.34 -21.08
CA ALA A 102 1.08 22.27 -20.64
C ALA A 102 1.57 23.23 -19.54
N ILE A 103 2.38 22.75 -18.58
CA ILE A 103 2.99 23.60 -17.54
C ILE A 103 3.97 24.61 -18.14
N GLU A 104 4.79 24.19 -19.12
CA GLU A 104 5.75 25.07 -19.81
C GLU A 104 5.03 26.16 -20.60
N ASP A 105 3.96 25.82 -21.32
CA ASP A 105 3.14 26.76 -22.09
C ASP A 105 2.44 27.78 -21.17
N CYS A 106 1.83 27.32 -20.06
CA CYS A 106 1.22 28.21 -19.07
C CYS A 106 2.25 29.18 -18.47
N ARG A 107 3.45 28.69 -18.15
CA ARG A 107 4.52 29.55 -17.62
C ARG A 107 4.97 30.59 -18.64
N ALA A 108 5.12 30.23 -19.91
CA ALA A 108 5.49 31.17 -20.97
C ALA A 108 4.42 32.27 -21.18
N ALA A 109 3.15 31.93 -20.96
CA ALA A 109 2.02 32.87 -21.01
C ALA A 109 1.86 33.73 -19.73
N GLY A 110 2.71 33.55 -18.71
CA GLY A 110 2.58 34.26 -17.43
C GLY A 110 1.46 33.74 -16.52
N ILE A 111 0.93 32.54 -16.78
CA ILE A 111 -0.13 31.90 -15.99
C ILE A 111 0.49 31.06 -14.88
N GLN A 112 0.04 31.28 -13.64
CA GLN A 112 0.48 30.50 -12.49
C GLN A 112 -0.26 29.15 -12.41
N VAL A 113 0.48 28.05 -12.38
CA VAL A 113 -0.05 26.70 -12.15
C VAL A 113 0.02 26.35 -10.67
N ILE A 114 -1.11 25.93 -10.09
CA ILE A 114 -1.21 25.49 -8.69
C ILE A 114 -1.66 24.03 -8.69
N VAL A 115 -0.92 23.18 -7.98
CA VAL A 115 -1.28 21.77 -7.78
C VAL A 115 -2.18 21.66 -6.56
N ILE A 116 -3.34 21.01 -6.72
CA ILE A 116 -4.21 20.60 -5.62
C ILE A 116 -4.09 19.08 -5.52
N THR A 117 -3.75 18.59 -4.34
CA THR A 117 -3.57 17.16 -4.03
C THR A 117 -4.50 16.70 -2.93
#